data_AF-A0A2T1EHF7-F1
#
_entry.id   AF-A0A2T1EHF7-F1
#
_cell.length_a   1.000
_cell.length_b   1.000
_cell.length_c   1.000
_cell.angle_alpha   90.00
_cell.angle_beta   90.00
_cell.angle_gamma   90.00
#
_symmetry.space_group_name_H-M   'P 1'
#
loop_
_entity.id
_entity.type
_entity.pdbx_description
1 polymer ?
#
loop_
_entity_poly.entity_id
_entity_poly.type
_entity_poly.pdbx_seq_one_letter_code
_entity_poly.pdbx_strand_id
1 'polypeptide(L)'
;MGFKLSSNLCRIGLIENAARSEIMQHPVEAEDERRIMLNHDLQGIQLAAQAAVLTRQDIRSQLQNVVSPVLILVGANDLATPSFLAQEMQTLIPNAQLAIVPNAGHHLPLESPQRMTNEIIAFLVNQGM
;
A
#
# COMPACT_ATOMS: atom_id res chain seq x y z
N MET A 1 7.08 25.17 -1.27
CA MET A 1 6.50 24.99 0.08
C MET A 1 6.83 23.56 0.49
N GLY A 2 7.91 23.36 1.24
CA GLY A 2 8.44 22.02 1.52
C GLY A 2 7.62 21.29 2.59
N PHE A 3 7.13 20.10 2.26
CA PHE A 3 6.58 19.18 3.26
C PHE A 3 7.77 18.68 4.10
N LYS A 4 7.98 19.29 5.26
CA LYS A 4 8.84 18.70 6.30
C LYS A 4 8.12 17.45 6.79
N LEU A 5 8.59 16.28 6.35
CA LEU A 5 8.35 15.04 7.08
C LEU A 5 8.91 15.24 8.49
N SER A 6 8.03 15.50 9.46
CA SER A 6 8.43 15.60 10.86
C SER A 6 9.07 14.26 11.26
N SER A 7 10.22 14.34 11.91
CA SER A 7 11.11 13.27 12.39
C SER A 7 10.48 12.26 13.37
N ASN A 8 9.15 12.19 13.45
CA ASN A 8 8.41 11.32 14.36
C ASN A 8 7.74 10.11 13.69
N LEU A 9 7.79 9.96 12.35
CA LEU A 9 7.21 8.80 11.66
C LEU A 9 8.12 7.57 11.59
N CYS A 10 9.43 7.71 11.88
CA CYS A 10 10.34 6.57 11.96
C CYS A 10 10.40 6.00 13.38
N ARG A 11 9.24 5.61 13.93
CA ARG A 11 9.20 4.71 15.07
C ARG A 11 9.01 3.30 14.52
N ILE A 12 9.93 2.40 14.86
CA ILE A 12 9.89 0.96 14.60
C ILE A 12 8.48 0.35 14.85
N GLY A 13 7.68 0.94 15.76
CA GLY A 13 6.30 0.53 16.04
C GLY A 13 5.23 0.86 14.97
N LEU A 14 5.50 1.64 13.93
CA LEU A 14 4.56 1.82 12.80
C LEU A 14 4.59 0.62 11.84
N ILE A 15 5.77 0.03 11.64
CA ILE A 15 5.96 -1.18 10.81
C ILE A 15 5.33 -2.38 11.52
N GLU A 16 5.58 -2.55 12.83
CA GLU A 16 4.96 -3.64 13.62
C GLU A 16 3.42 -3.57 13.64
N ASN A 17 2.83 -2.38 13.65
CA ASN A 17 1.37 -2.24 13.66
C ASN A 17 0.74 -2.45 12.27
N ALA A 18 1.45 -2.13 11.18
CA ALA A 18 0.93 -2.27 9.81
C ALA A 18 0.70 -3.73 9.40
N ALA A 19 1.56 -4.64 9.88
CA ALA A 19 1.45 -6.09 9.63
C ALA A 19 0.73 -6.84 10.77
N ARG A 20 0.15 -6.14 11.74
CA ARG A 20 -0.35 -6.79 12.98
C ARG A 20 -1.51 -7.75 12.76
N SER A 21 -2.45 -7.40 11.88
CA SER A 21 -3.56 -8.29 11.51
C SER A 21 -3.05 -9.57 10.86
N GLU A 22 -2.10 -9.43 9.95
CA GLU A 22 -1.45 -10.53 9.25
C GLU A 22 -0.63 -11.42 10.16
N ILE A 23 0.24 -10.85 11.01
CA ILE A 23 1.01 -11.59 12.02
C ILE A 23 0.10 -12.42 12.93
N MET A 24 -1.07 -11.89 13.30
CA MET A 24 -2.01 -12.60 14.17
C MET A 24 -2.79 -13.71 13.45
N GLN A 25 -3.04 -13.56 12.15
CA GLN A 25 -3.78 -14.54 11.35
C GLN A 25 -2.87 -15.62 10.74
N HIS A 26 -1.63 -15.28 10.41
CA HIS A 26 -0.65 -16.10 9.69
C HIS A 26 0.73 -16.04 10.37
N PRO A 27 0.85 -16.49 11.64
CA PRO A 27 2.04 -16.26 12.46
C PRO A 27 3.29 -17.01 11.99
N VAL A 28 3.12 -18.15 11.29
CA VAL A 28 4.26 -18.93 10.78
C VAL A 28 4.84 -18.23 9.55
N GLU A 29 3.98 -17.83 8.62
CA GLU A 29 4.34 -17.11 7.41
C GLU A 29 4.97 -15.76 7.75
N ALA A 30 4.38 -15.02 8.70
CA ALA A 30 4.93 -13.75 9.15
C ALA A 30 6.32 -13.89 9.80
N GLU A 31 6.58 -14.98 10.53
CA GLU A 31 7.90 -15.25 11.09
C GLU A 31 8.91 -15.63 10.00
N ASP A 32 8.49 -16.37 8.97
CA ASP A 32 9.33 -16.67 7.82
C ASP A 32 9.67 -15.41 7.02
N GLU A 33 8.69 -14.53 6.78
CA GLU A 33 8.92 -13.22 6.17
C GLU A 33 9.86 -12.36 7.02
N ARG A 34 9.66 -12.31 8.34
CA ARG A 34 10.55 -11.60 9.26
C ARG A 34 11.98 -12.14 9.19
N ARG A 35 12.15 -13.47 9.17
CA ARG A 35 13.45 -14.13 9.03
C ARG A 35 14.10 -13.77 7.71
N ILE A 36 13.35 -13.77 6.61
CA ILE A 36 13.84 -13.35 5.30
C ILE A 36 14.23 -11.88 5.32
N MET A 37 13.37 -10.98 5.83
CA MET A 37 13.65 -9.55 5.97
C MET A 37 14.94 -9.28 6.75
N LEU A 38 15.13 -9.95 7.88
CA LEU A 38 16.31 -9.77 8.73
C LEU A 38 17.61 -10.36 8.15
N ASN A 39 17.50 -11.26 7.16
CA ASN A 39 18.65 -11.85 6.47
C ASN A 39 19.11 -11.04 5.25
N HIS A 40 18.43 -9.95 4.90
CA HIS A 40 18.89 -9.08 3.81
C HIS A 40 20.15 -8.32 4.19
N ASP A 41 21.01 -8.07 3.20
CA ASP A 41 22.14 -7.17 3.35
C ASP A 41 21.66 -5.74 3.64
N LEU A 42 22.10 -5.16 4.76
CA LEU A 42 21.68 -3.84 5.20
C LEU A 42 22.08 -2.74 4.21
N GLN A 43 23.28 -2.85 3.61
CA GLN A 43 23.73 -1.88 2.61
C GLN A 43 22.87 -1.97 1.34
N GLY A 44 22.56 -3.19 0.89
CA GLY A 44 21.65 -3.46 -0.21
C GLY A 44 20.26 -2.86 0.01
N ILE A 45 19.66 -3.08 1.19
CA ILE A 45 18.38 -2.44 1.56
C ILE A 45 18.50 -0.92 1.52
N GLN A 46 19.56 -0.36 2.11
CA GLN A 46 19.74 1.08 2.14
C GLN A 46 19.81 1.68 0.73
N LEU A 47 20.61 1.08 -0.15
CA LEU A 47 20.76 1.52 -1.54
C LEU A 47 19.43 1.40 -2.29
N ALA A 48 18.71 0.28 -2.14
CA ALA A 48 17.41 0.08 -2.75
C ALA A 48 16.38 1.11 -2.24
N ALA A 49 16.32 1.35 -0.93
CA ALA A 49 15.44 2.35 -0.34
C ALA A 49 15.78 3.76 -0.83
N GLN A 50 17.06 4.11 -0.92
CA GLN A 50 17.49 5.40 -1.47
C GLN A 50 17.06 5.54 -2.93
N ALA A 51 17.37 4.56 -3.78
CA ALA A 51 17.07 4.63 -5.21
C ALA A 51 15.57 4.57 -5.53
N ALA A 52 14.79 3.80 -4.77
CA ALA A 52 13.41 3.48 -5.12
C ALA A 52 12.36 4.08 -4.19
N VAL A 53 12.68 4.57 -2.99
CA VAL A 53 11.65 5.07 -2.06
C VAL A 53 11.95 6.48 -1.62
N LEU A 54 13.13 6.72 -1.05
CA LEU A 54 13.48 7.97 -0.39
C LEU A 54 13.74 9.12 -1.37
N THR A 55 14.14 8.82 -2.60
CA THR A 55 14.40 9.82 -3.64
C THR A 55 13.27 9.93 -4.66
N ARG A 56 12.18 9.17 -4.51
CA ARG A 56 11.03 9.26 -5.42
C ARG A 56 10.45 10.66 -5.37
N GLN A 57 10.34 11.26 -6.55
CA GLN A 57 9.64 12.52 -6.70
C GLN A 57 8.14 12.32 -6.46
N ASP A 58 7.53 13.33 -5.88
CA ASP A 58 6.07 13.42 -5.79
C ASP A 58 5.48 13.57 -7.20
N ILE A 59 4.60 12.64 -7.57
CA ILE A 59 3.95 12.59 -8.89
C ILE A 59 2.48 13.00 -8.86
N ARG A 60 1.97 13.59 -7.77
CA ARG A 60 0.55 13.99 -7.66
C ARG A 60 0.10 14.90 -8.81
N SER A 61 0.96 15.83 -9.25
CA SER A 61 0.69 16.71 -10.39
C SER A 61 0.56 15.98 -11.74
N GLN A 62 1.05 14.74 -11.82
CA GLN A 62 1.03 13.91 -13.02
C GLN A 62 -0.17 12.96 -13.05
N LEU A 63 -0.84 12.72 -11.91
CA LEU A 63 -1.97 11.78 -11.81
C LEU A 63 -3.15 12.15 -12.72
N GLN A 64 -3.35 13.45 -12.99
CA GLN A 64 -4.35 13.93 -13.95
C GLN A 64 -4.14 13.43 -15.39
N ASN A 65 -2.91 13.00 -15.73
CA ASN A 65 -2.57 12.50 -17.06
C ASN A 65 -2.91 11.00 -17.22
N VAL A 66 -3.31 10.30 -16.15
CA VAL A 66 -3.74 8.90 -16.21
C VAL A 66 -5.19 8.85 -16.71
N VAL A 67 -5.35 8.64 -18.01
CA VAL A 67 -6.67 8.62 -18.68
C VAL A 67 -7.30 7.24 -18.77
N SER A 68 -6.54 6.17 -18.54
CA SER A 68 -7.09 4.82 -18.47
C SER A 68 -8.04 4.67 -17.26
N PRO A 69 -9.05 3.78 -17.33
CA PRO A 69 -9.78 3.37 -16.13
C PRO A 69 -8.83 2.85 -15.05
N VAL A 70 -9.03 3.25 -13.80
CA VAL A 70 -8.18 2.83 -12.67
C VAL A 70 -9.06 2.29 -11.54
N LEU A 71 -8.66 1.16 -10.96
CA LEU A 71 -9.15 0.71 -9.66
C LEU A 71 -8.06 0.93 -8.62
N ILE A 72 -8.37 1.70 -7.57
CA ILE A 72 -7.56 1.86 -6.38
C ILE A 72 -8.15 0.94 -5.30
N LEU A 73 -7.38 -0.02 -4.80
CA LEU A 73 -7.78 -0.87 -3.68
C LEU A 73 -6.89 -0.60 -2.47
N VAL A 74 -7.49 -0.48 -1.28
CA VAL A 74 -6.76 -0.28 -0.03
C VAL A 74 -7.51 -0.90 1.14
N GLY A 75 -6.78 -1.43 2.13
CA GLY A 75 -7.36 -1.87 3.39
C GLY A 75 -7.76 -0.69 4.29
N ALA A 76 -8.90 -0.78 4.98
CA ALA A 76 -9.36 0.27 5.90
C ALA A 76 -8.41 0.47 7.09
N ASN A 77 -7.62 -0.55 7.44
CA ASN A 77 -6.67 -0.55 8.56
C ASN A 77 -5.21 -0.45 8.08
N ASP A 78 -4.96 -0.13 6.81
CA ASP A 78 -3.60 0.01 6.28
C ASP A 78 -2.89 1.19 6.95
N LEU A 79 -1.76 0.91 7.62
CA LEU A 79 -0.94 1.94 8.26
C LEU A 79 0.29 2.32 7.44
N ALA A 80 0.69 1.50 6.46
CA ALA A 80 1.82 1.78 5.58
C ALA A 80 1.40 2.71 4.44
N THR A 81 0.21 2.47 3.86
CA THR A 81 -0.44 3.33 2.88
C THR A 81 -1.88 3.64 3.30
N PRO A 82 -2.09 4.55 4.26
CA PRO A 82 -3.42 4.82 4.81
C PRO A 82 -4.45 5.24 3.76
N SER A 83 -5.71 4.87 3.99
CA SER A 83 -6.81 5.04 3.02
C SER A 83 -7.03 6.49 2.56
N PHE A 84 -6.64 7.49 3.35
CA PHE A 84 -6.74 8.89 2.94
C PHE A 84 -5.83 9.23 1.74
N LEU A 85 -4.70 8.52 1.56
CA LEU A 85 -3.84 8.67 0.39
C LEU A 85 -4.52 8.08 -0.86
N ALA A 86 -5.20 6.95 -0.71
CA ALA A 86 -6.00 6.35 -1.79
C ALA A 86 -7.18 7.25 -2.18
N GLN A 87 -7.82 7.90 -1.20
CA GLN A 87 -8.84 8.92 -1.42
C GLN A 87 -8.27 10.14 -2.16
N GLU A 88 -7.10 10.65 -1.76
CA GLU A 88 -6.41 11.74 -2.48
C GLU A 88 -6.14 11.33 -3.94
N MET A 89 -5.61 10.14 -4.18
CA MET A 89 -5.38 9.62 -5.53
C MET A 89 -6.67 9.55 -6.36
N GLN A 90 -7.78 9.10 -5.76
CA GLN A 90 -9.08 9.06 -6.44
C GLN A 90 -9.51 10.46 -6.90
N THR A 91 -9.28 11.50 -6.10
CA THR A 91 -9.62 12.88 -6.49
C THR A 91 -8.76 13.44 -7.62
N LEU A 92 -7.55 12.88 -7.81
CA LEU A 92 -6.56 13.36 -8.77
C LEU A 92 -6.59 12.61 -10.11
N ILE A 93 -7.10 11.37 -10.13
CA ILE A 93 -7.18 10.52 -11.33
C ILE A 93 -8.61 10.61 -11.91
N PRO A 94 -8.81 11.10 -13.15
CA PRO A 94 -10.14 11.36 -13.71
C PRO A 94 -11.09 10.16 -13.73
N ASN A 95 -10.57 8.96 -14.01
CA ASN A 95 -11.34 7.74 -14.22
C ASN A 95 -11.08 6.69 -13.11
N ALA A 96 -10.82 7.15 -11.88
CA ALA A 96 -10.54 6.26 -10.76
C ALA A 96 -11.81 5.81 -10.00
N GLN A 97 -11.86 4.51 -9.74
CA GLN A 97 -12.73 3.88 -8.76
C GLN A 97 -11.92 3.57 -7.51
N LEU A 98 -12.52 3.72 -6.33
CA LEU A 98 -11.88 3.41 -5.06
C LEU A 98 -12.67 2.34 -4.32
N ALA A 99 -11.99 1.25 -3.96
CA ALA A 99 -12.50 0.19 -3.10
C ALA A 99 -11.70 0.16 -1.79
N ILE A 100 -12.36 0.53 -0.68
CA ILE A 100 -11.80 0.40 0.66
C ILE A 100 -12.31 -0.90 1.27
N VAL A 101 -11.40 -1.82 1.59
CA VAL A 101 -11.73 -3.14 2.14
C VAL A 101 -11.80 -3.06 3.67
N PRO A 102 -12.98 -3.29 4.28
CA PRO A 102 -13.12 -3.25 5.73
C PRO A 102 -12.34 -4.39 6.40
N ASN A 103 -11.83 -4.14 7.60
CA ASN A 103 -11.10 -5.12 8.43
C ASN A 103 -9.81 -5.69 7.81
N ALA A 104 -9.24 -5.03 6.80
CA ALA A 104 -7.98 -5.43 6.18
C ALA A 104 -6.94 -4.30 6.29
N GLY A 105 -5.68 -4.69 6.45
CA GLY A 105 -4.49 -3.85 6.53
C GLY A 105 -3.77 -3.73 5.18
N HIS A 106 -2.44 -3.74 5.23
CA HIS A 106 -1.60 -3.48 4.06
C HIS A 106 -1.58 -4.64 3.05
N HIS A 107 -1.70 -5.89 3.52
CA HIS A 107 -1.50 -7.07 2.69
C HIS A 107 -2.82 -7.71 2.27
N LEU A 108 -3.61 -6.98 1.48
CA LEU A 108 -4.91 -7.43 0.95
C LEU A 108 -4.91 -8.86 0.34
N PRO A 109 -3.87 -9.31 -0.41
CA PRO A 109 -3.85 -10.67 -0.93
C PRO A 109 -3.91 -11.77 0.14
N LEU A 110 -3.38 -11.50 1.34
CA LEU A 110 -3.34 -12.45 2.46
C LEU A 110 -4.52 -12.21 3.41
N GLU A 111 -4.83 -10.96 3.71
CA GLU A 111 -5.86 -10.61 4.69
C GLU A 111 -7.30 -10.71 4.16
N SER A 112 -7.51 -10.50 2.85
CA SER A 112 -8.86 -10.51 2.24
C SER A 112 -8.85 -10.93 0.77
N PRO A 113 -8.28 -12.13 0.44
CA PRO A 113 -8.10 -12.57 -0.94
C PRO A 113 -9.40 -12.57 -1.76
N GLN A 114 -10.49 -13.15 -1.24
CA GLN A 114 -11.75 -13.22 -1.98
C GLN A 114 -12.32 -11.82 -2.24
N ARG A 115 -12.22 -10.91 -1.27
CA ARG A 115 -12.72 -9.54 -1.46
C ARG A 115 -11.90 -8.81 -2.51
N MET A 116 -10.56 -8.88 -2.44
CA MET A 116 -9.67 -8.30 -3.44
C MET A 116 -10.00 -8.84 -4.85
N THR A 117 -10.10 -10.15 -5.01
CA THR A 117 -10.43 -10.78 -6.29
C THR A 117 -11.80 -10.32 -6.81
N ASN A 118 -12.81 -10.25 -5.95
CA ASN A 118 -14.15 -9.80 -6.36
C ASN A 118 -14.16 -8.35 -6.85
N GLU A 119 -13.45 -7.44 -6.17
CA GLU A 119 -13.34 -6.04 -6.61
C GLU A 119 -12.61 -5.92 -7.96
N ILE A 120 -11.55 -6.70 -8.15
CA ILE A 120 -10.82 -6.76 -9.43
C ILE A 120 -11.74 -7.27 -10.55
N ILE A 121 -12.43 -8.40 -10.34
CA ILE A 121 -13.34 -8.97 -11.34
C ILE A 121 -14.46 -7.98 -11.67
N ALA A 122 -15.09 -7.37 -10.66
CA ALA A 122 -16.16 -6.39 -10.86
C ALA A 122 -15.67 -5.18 -11.67
N PHE A 123 -14.46 -4.69 -11.40
CA PHE A 123 -13.86 -3.63 -12.19
C PHE A 123 -13.65 -4.05 -13.65
N LEU A 124 -13.06 -5.22 -13.90
CA LEU A 124 -12.80 -5.72 -15.26
C LEU A 124 -14.11 -5.88 -16.06
N VAL A 125 -15.14 -6.48 -15.46
CA VAL A 125 -16.46 -6.63 -16.08
C VAL A 125 -17.08 -5.26 -16.40
N ASN A 126 -16.96 -4.28 -15.50
CA ASN A 126 -17.44 -2.92 -15.74
C ASN A 126 -16.66 -2.19 -16.85
N GLN A 127 -15.44 -2.62 -17.17
CA GLN A 127 -14.67 -2.14 -18.32
C GLN A 127 -14.98 -2.89 -19.62
N GLY A 128 -15.87 -3.90 -19.59
CA GLY A 128 -16.20 -4.72 -20.76
C GLY A 128 -15.11 -5.72 -21.14
N MET A 129 -14.27 -6.12 -20.18
CA MET A 129 -13.26 -7.18 -20.33
C MET A 129 -13.78 -8.54 -19.87
#